data_AF-A0A5P2DFY6-F1
#
_entry.id   AF-A0A5P2DFY6-F1
#
_cell.length_a   1.000
_cell.length_b   1.000
_cell.length_c   1.000
_cell.angle_alpha   90.00
_cell.angle_beta   90.00
_cell.angle_gamma   90.00
#
_symmetry.space_group_name_H-M   'P 1'
#
loop_
_entity.id
_entity.type
_entity.pdbx_description
1 polymer ?
#
loop_
_entity_poly.entity_id
_entity_poly.type
_entity_poly.pdbx_seq_one_letter_code
_entity_poly.pdbx_strand_id
1 'polypeptide(L)'
;MGRRREAELDRDVAAFLAARAFTEIRHVAGGLTVRDTSPEEVLDRIRFLADLSHNLPGVARPRPRTPSRLGKPLGSFDQAMAERPLSWVWSTAGPEARAWMLRHIEQMTHHWTPPPPLPRSRTGPAPVTLRRQTGILLGRWPVRTPAGRRPLPAQARVLKALDTEGVCALNDEAHRLRLGLGGSGSWLRAHLAPDGVHYLLPDPADYYWPGNPDSSGGGIRWWQCTMLLRMRDGEQVASMVAVLPGTFAALPSTVPRRRQLRLAHVVRSVERDTSQWGRDHESACGPGLCGYVREAAGDAPTAT
;
A
#
# COMPACT_ATOMS: atom_id res chain seq x y z
N MET A 1 21.53 -13.56 16.02
CA MET A 1 21.47 -14.81 15.24
C MET A 1 20.03 -15.27 14.97
N GLY A 2 19.11 -15.24 15.95
CA GLY A 2 17.71 -15.71 15.78
C GLY A 2 16.92 -15.06 14.63
N ARG A 3 16.86 -13.72 14.56
CA ARG A 3 16.06 -13.00 13.53
C ARG A 3 16.41 -13.35 12.08
N ARG A 4 17.68 -13.59 11.77
CA ARG A 4 18.10 -13.99 10.41
C ARG A 4 17.63 -15.40 10.07
N ARG A 5 17.71 -16.32 11.04
CA ARG A 5 17.27 -17.71 10.90
C ARG A 5 15.76 -17.79 10.73
N GLU A 6 14.99 -16.97 11.46
CA GLU A 6 13.54 -16.87 11.29
C GLU A 6 13.16 -16.34 9.90
N ALA A 7 13.87 -15.32 9.42
CA ALA A 7 13.64 -14.80 8.07
C ALA A 7 13.97 -15.82 6.97
N GLU A 8 15.01 -16.63 7.16
CA GLU A 8 15.36 -17.72 6.24
C GLU A 8 14.29 -18.83 6.29
N LEU A 9 13.85 -19.23 7.49
CA LEU A 9 12.78 -20.22 7.64
C LEU A 9 11.46 -19.76 7.00
N ASP A 10 11.06 -18.50 7.17
CA ASP A 10 9.87 -17.95 6.53
C ASP A 10 9.97 -18.00 4.98
N ARG A 11 11.17 -17.84 4.41
CA ARG A 11 11.38 -17.95 2.95
C ARG A 11 11.23 -19.38 2.47
N ASP A 12 11.78 -20.34 3.22
CA ASP A 12 11.68 -21.77 2.89
C ASP A 12 10.23 -22.24 2.98
N VAL A 13 9.51 -21.83 4.04
CA VAL A 13 8.08 -22.07 4.18
C VAL A 13 7.30 -21.44 3.03
N ALA A 14 7.59 -20.20 2.64
CA ALA A 14 6.92 -19.56 1.52
C ALA A 14 7.13 -20.31 0.20
N ALA A 15 8.37 -20.76 -0.07
CA ALA A 15 8.69 -21.55 -1.27
C ALA A 15 7.92 -22.88 -1.29
N PHE A 16 7.88 -23.57 -0.15
CA PHE A 16 7.16 -24.83 0.02
C PHE A 16 5.65 -24.65 -0.16
N LEU A 17 5.05 -23.65 0.48
CA LEU A 17 3.62 -23.36 0.35
C LEU A 17 3.25 -22.99 -1.11
N ALA A 18 4.08 -22.21 -1.81
CA ALA A 18 3.86 -21.92 -3.22
C ALA A 18 3.85 -23.20 -4.07
N ALA A 19 4.83 -24.09 -3.85
CA ALA A 19 4.89 -25.37 -4.55
C ALA A 19 3.67 -26.26 -4.26
N ARG A 20 3.19 -26.28 -3.02
CA ARG A 20 1.97 -27.01 -2.63
C ARG A 20 0.72 -26.46 -3.32
N ALA A 21 0.55 -25.13 -3.31
CA ALA A 21 -0.57 -24.48 -3.98
C ALA A 21 -0.60 -24.82 -5.48
N PHE A 22 0.55 -24.72 -6.18
CA PHE A 22 0.61 -25.07 -7.60
C PHE A 22 0.37 -26.56 -7.88
N THR A 23 0.84 -27.43 -6.99
CA THR A 23 0.59 -28.88 -7.11
C THR A 23 -0.89 -29.19 -6.96
N GLU A 24 -1.55 -28.57 -5.98
CA GLU A 24 -2.98 -28.75 -5.74
C GLU A 24 -3.83 -28.15 -6.87
N ILE A 25 -3.51 -26.93 -7.34
CA ILE A 25 -4.15 -26.34 -8.53
C ILE A 25 -4.06 -27.29 -9.72
N ARG A 26 -2.87 -27.84 -10.00
CA ARG A 26 -2.67 -28.79 -11.10
C ARG A 26 -3.50 -30.06 -10.91
N HIS A 27 -3.57 -30.57 -9.68
CA HIS A 27 -4.31 -31.78 -9.38
C HIS A 27 -5.82 -31.59 -9.60
N VAL A 28 -6.39 -30.51 -9.08
CA VAL A 28 -7.82 -30.17 -9.22
C VAL A 28 -8.16 -29.85 -10.68
N ALA A 29 -7.33 -29.07 -11.38
CA ALA A 29 -7.54 -28.75 -12.79
C ALA A 29 -7.40 -29.98 -13.72
N GLY A 30 -6.64 -30.99 -13.32
CA GLY A 30 -6.42 -32.22 -14.07
C GLY A 30 -7.56 -33.24 -14.00
N GLY A 31 -8.62 -32.97 -13.22
CA GLY A 31 -9.79 -33.85 -13.10
C GLY A 31 -9.52 -35.20 -12.41
N LEU A 32 -8.40 -35.33 -11.70
CA LEU A 32 -8.00 -36.57 -11.03
C LEU A 32 -8.73 -36.82 -9.70
N THR A 33 -9.47 -35.81 -9.23
CA THR A 33 -10.34 -35.77 -8.06
C THR A 33 -11.48 -34.81 -8.48
N VAL A 34 -12.76 -35.13 -8.54
CA VAL A 34 -13.64 -35.93 -7.69
C VAL A 34 -14.89 -36.21 -8.56
N ARG A 35 -15.49 -37.41 -8.52
CA ARG A 35 -16.71 -37.72 -9.29
C ARG A 35 -17.95 -36.92 -8.86
N ASP A 36 -17.85 -36.16 -7.77
CA ASP A 36 -18.96 -35.49 -7.06
C ASP A 36 -18.74 -33.99 -6.81
N THR A 37 -17.65 -33.36 -7.30
CA THR A 37 -17.40 -31.92 -7.10
C THR A 37 -17.84 -31.14 -8.33
N SER A 38 -18.57 -30.05 -8.11
CA SER A 38 -19.05 -29.19 -9.19
C SER A 38 -17.89 -28.43 -9.85
N PRO A 39 -18.00 -28.07 -11.15
CA PRO A 39 -17.01 -27.21 -11.81
C PRO A 39 -16.80 -25.85 -11.11
N GLU A 40 -17.84 -25.32 -10.47
CA GLU A 40 -17.80 -24.06 -9.73
C GLU A 40 -16.91 -24.18 -8.48
N GLU A 41 -17.10 -25.22 -7.68
CA GLU A 41 -16.26 -25.51 -6.51
C GLU A 41 -14.79 -25.72 -6.90
N VAL A 42 -14.53 -26.37 -8.03
CA VAL A 42 -13.19 -26.52 -8.60
C VAL A 42 -12.57 -25.16 -8.92
N LEU A 43 -13.31 -24.27 -9.59
CA LEU A 43 -12.82 -22.94 -9.93
C LEU A 43 -12.58 -22.08 -8.69
N ASP A 44 -13.47 -22.14 -7.71
CA ASP A 44 -13.31 -21.40 -6.46
C ASP A 44 -12.11 -21.90 -5.66
N ARG A 45 -11.85 -23.21 -5.67
CA ARG A 45 -10.64 -23.76 -5.07
C ARG A 45 -9.38 -23.27 -5.76
N ILE A 46 -9.37 -23.24 -7.10
CA ILE A 46 -8.22 -22.73 -7.87
C ILE A 46 -8.00 -21.24 -7.58
N ARG A 47 -9.06 -20.43 -7.55
CA ARG A 47 -8.99 -19.00 -7.21
C ARG A 47 -8.42 -18.79 -5.82
N PHE A 48 -8.95 -19.50 -4.82
CA PHE A 48 -8.46 -19.46 -3.45
C PHE A 48 -6.95 -19.75 -3.37
N LEU A 49 -6.47 -20.81 -4.02
CA LEU A 49 -5.05 -21.18 -4.02
C LEU A 49 -4.17 -20.18 -4.79
N ALA A 50 -4.67 -19.66 -5.91
CA ALA A 50 -3.97 -18.64 -6.70
C ALA A 50 -3.81 -17.35 -5.88
N ASP A 51 -4.89 -16.88 -5.24
CA ASP A 51 -4.89 -15.71 -4.37
C ASP A 51 -4.01 -15.91 -3.13
N LEU A 52 -4.00 -17.10 -2.52
CA LEU A 52 -3.08 -17.37 -1.41
C LEU A 52 -1.62 -17.36 -1.85
N SER A 53 -1.34 -17.91 -3.04
CA SER A 53 0.01 -18.18 -3.52
C SER A 53 0.68 -17.01 -4.23
N HIS A 54 -0.05 -16.04 -4.77
CA HIS A 54 0.51 -14.97 -5.64
C HIS A 54 1.68 -14.18 -5.02
N ASN A 55 1.69 -13.97 -3.70
CA ASN A 55 2.76 -13.23 -3.01
C ASN A 55 3.90 -14.13 -2.51
N LEU A 56 3.69 -15.45 -2.39
CA LEU A 56 4.65 -16.38 -1.80
C LEU A 56 5.99 -16.44 -2.56
N PRO A 57 6.04 -16.43 -3.92
CA PRO A 57 7.31 -16.37 -4.63
C PRO A 57 8.16 -15.14 -4.29
N GLY A 58 7.51 -13.99 -4.09
CA GLY A 58 8.19 -12.75 -3.70
C GLY A 58 8.71 -12.79 -2.26
N VAL A 59 8.05 -13.54 -1.38
CA VAL A 59 8.53 -13.81 -0.02
C VAL A 59 9.73 -14.76 -0.05
N ALA A 60 9.63 -15.87 -0.79
CA ALA A 60 10.66 -16.89 -0.90
C ALA A 60 11.97 -16.36 -1.50
N ARG A 61 11.86 -15.51 -2.52
CA ARG A 61 13.01 -14.90 -3.21
C ARG A 61 12.91 -13.39 -3.14
N PRO A 62 13.22 -12.80 -1.97
CA PRO A 62 13.12 -11.36 -1.82
C PRO A 62 14.12 -10.69 -2.75
N ARG A 63 13.64 -9.76 -3.56
CA ARG A 63 14.53 -8.83 -4.26
C ARG A 63 15.21 -7.92 -3.23
N PRO A 64 16.45 -7.46 -3.47
CA PRO A 64 17.06 -6.44 -2.64
C PRO A 64 16.07 -5.28 -2.46
N ARG A 65 15.62 -5.05 -1.21
CA ARG A 65 14.72 -3.95 -0.89
C ARG A 65 15.54 -2.67 -0.91
N THR A 66 15.61 -2.03 -2.07
CA THR A 66 15.98 -0.62 -2.13
C THR A 66 14.77 0.19 -1.68
N PRO A 67 14.90 1.10 -0.71
CA PRO A 67 13.82 2.02 -0.37
C PRO A 67 13.30 2.67 -1.64
N SER A 68 11.98 2.63 -1.86
CA SER A 68 11.38 3.25 -3.03
C SER A 68 11.59 4.76 -3.05
N ARG A 69 11.92 5.38 -1.92
CA ARG A 69 12.16 6.81 -1.75
C ARG A 69 13.44 7.07 -0.96
N LEU A 70 14.35 7.82 -1.55
CA LEU A 70 15.56 8.25 -0.86
C LEU A 70 15.25 9.09 0.39
N GLY A 71 15.86 8.73 1.52
CA GLY A 71 15.74 9.45 2.79
C GLY A 71 14.43 9.20 3.56
N LYS A 72 13.55 8.30 3.09
CA LYS A 72 12.41 7.83 3.89
C LYS A 72 12.95 6.72 4.81
N PRO A 73 12.81 6.81 6.15
CA PRO A 73 13.18 5.70 7.01
C PRO A 73 12.26 4.51 6.73
N LEU A 74 12.80 3.30 6.92
CA LEU A 74 12.02 2.07 6.90
C LEU A 74 10.95 2.14 7.99
N GLY A 75 9.68 1.92 7.62
CA GLY A 75 8.59 1.90 8.59
C GLY A 75 8.67 0.68 9.50
N SER A 76 7.98 0.70 10.64
CA SER A 76 7.86 -0.47 11.52
C SER A 76 7.33 -1.71 10.78
N PHE A 77 6.40 -1.48 9.85
CA PHE A 77 5.87 -2.51 8.97
C PHE A 77 6.94 -3.13 8.06
N ASP A 78 7.77 -2.30 7.42
CA ASP A 78 8.88 -2.78 6.57
C ASP A 78 9.91 -3.58 7.38
N GLN A 79 10.16 -3.15 8.61
CA GLN A 79 11.06 -3.82 9.55
C GLN A 79 10.48 -5.18 9.96
N ALA A 80 9.20 -5.24 10.35
CA ALA A 80 8.52 -6.50 10.66
C ALA A 80 8.55 -7.48 9.48
N MET A 81 8.33 -6.99 8.25
CA MET A 81 8.43 -7.78 7.03
C MET A 81 9.85 -8.17 6.64
N ALA A 82 10.87 -7.49 7.16
CA ALA A 82 12.27 -7.89 6.97
C ALA A 82 12.69 -8.96 7.98
N GLU A 83 12.19 -8.88 9.21
CA GLU A 83 12.44 -9.86 10.27
C GLU A 83 11.63 -11.15 10.08
N ARG A 84 10.37 -11.02 9.67
CA ARG A 84 9.43 -12.13 9.46
C ARG A 84 8.73 -11.99 8.10
N PRO A 85 9.39 -12.39 6.99
CA PRO A 85 8.89 -12.23 5.62
C PRO A 85 7.48 -12.76 5.35
N LEU A 86 7.00 -13.76 6.11
CA LEU A 86 5.63 -14.28 5.95
C LEU A 86 4.56 -13.44 6.65
N SER A 87 4.93 -12.41 7.43
CA SER A 87 3.98 -11.66 8.28
C SER A 87 2.79 -11.08 7.52
N TRP A 88 3.01 -10.55 6.31
CA TRP A 88 1.93 -10.01 5.48
C TRP A 88 0.96 -11.11 5.04
N VAL A 89 1.48 -12.17 4.41
CA VAL A 89 0.65 -13.27 3.90
C VAL A 89 -0.15 -13.89 5.04
N TRP A 90 0.51 -14.16 6.17
CA TRP A 90 -0.15 -14.69 7.36
C TRP A 90 -1.24 -13.76 7.93
N SER A 91 -0.93 -12.47 8.09
CA SER A 91 -1.87 -11.51 8.71
C SER A 91 -3.04 -11.18 7.80
N THR A 92 -2.87 -11.27 6.48
CA THR A 92 -3.92 -11.02 5.49
C THR A 92 -4.72 -12.25 5.10
N ALA A 93 -4.19 -13.45 5.35
CA ALA A 93 -4.91 -14.70 5.14
C ALA A 93 -6.14 -14.78 6.06
N GLY A 94 -7.28 -15.15 5.47
CA GLY A 94 -8.48 -15.53 6.21
C GLY A 94 -8.30 -16.85 6.98
N PRO A 95 -9.27 -17.25 7.82
CA PRO A 95 -9.17 -18.46 8.64
C PRO A 95 -8.89 -19.73 7.83
N GLU A 96 -9.55 -19.90 6.68
CA GLU A 96 -9.35 -21.05 5.80
C GLU A 96 -7.92 -21.09 5.22
N ALA A 97 -7.42 -19.96 4.74
CA ALA A 97 -6.06 -19.85 4.22
C ALA A 97 -5.01 -20.13 5.30
N ARG A 98 -5.18 -19.62 6.52
CA ARG A 98 -4.29 -19.92 7.65
C ARG A 98 -4.31 -21.41 8.00
N ALA A 99 -5.50 -22.02 8.04
CA ALA A 99 -5.63 -23.46 8.28
C ALA A 99 -4.94 -24.29 7.18
N TRP A 100 -5.09 -23.89 5.92
CA TRP A 100 -4.40 -24.52 4.79
C TRP A 100 -2.88 -24.41 4.93
N MET A 101 -2.36 -23.22 5.27
CA MET A 101 -0.93 -23.01 5.48
C MET A 101 -0.40 -23.90 6.62
N LEU A 102 -1.06 -23.91 7.77
CA LEU A 102 -0.63 -24.70 8.94
C LEU A 102 -0.58 -26.19 8.62
N ARG A 103 -1.64 -26.75 8.00
CA ARG A 103 -1.69 -28.18 7.62
C ARG A 103 -0.51 -28.59 6.74
N HIS A 104 -0.06 -27.72 5.85
CA HIS A 104 1.09 -28.01 5.00
C HIS A 104 2.42 -27.78 5.71
N ILE A 105 2.53 -26.72 6.53
CA ILE A 105 3.74 -26.46 7.33
C ILE A 105 4.03 -27.60 8.29
N GLU A 106 3.01 -28.22 8.88
CA GLU A 106 3.15 -29.40 9.75
C GLU A 106 3.78 -30.60 9.03
N GLN A 107 3.70 -30.67 7.70
CA GLN A 107 4.38 -31.69 6.89
C GLN A 107 5.86 -31.39 6.69
N MET A 108 6.32 -30.18 7.03
CA MET A 108 7.75 -29.84 7.04
C MET A 108 8.36 -30.30 8.36
N THR A 109 9.59 -30.82 8.33
CA THR A 109 10.33 -31.23 9.54
C THR A 109 10.82 -30.04 10.39
N HIS A 110 10.49 -28.81 10.01
CA HIS A 110 10.93 -27.60 10.69
C HIS A 110 9.85 -27.06 11.63
N HIS A 111 10.26 -26.68 12.84
CA HIS A 111 9.39 -26.01 13.80
C HIS A 111 9.23 -24.55 13.38
N TRP A 112 8.19 -24.27 12.59
CA TRP A 112 7.78 -22.91 12.25
C TRP A 112 6.71 -22.42 13.22
N THR A 113 6.81 -21.17 13.62
CA THR A 113 5.78 -20.51 14.42
C THR A 113 5.17 -19.37 13.62
N PRO A 114 3.84 -19.15 13.74
CA PRO A 114 3.20 -17.99 13.17
C PRO A 114 3.95 -16.70 13.47
N PRO A 115 4.13 -15.81 12.49
CA PRO A 115 4.73 -14.51 12.73
C PRO A 115 3.86 -13.73 13.72
N PRO A 116 4.47 -12.85 14.54
CA PRO A 116 3.70 -11.96 15.39
C PRO A 116 2.76 -11.11 14.51
N PRO A 117 1.63 -10.63 15.07
CA PRO A 117 0.76 -9.72 14.35
C PRO A 117 1.58 -8.52 13.87
N LEU A 118 1.30 -8.06 12.65
CA LEU A 118 1.93 -6.87 12.12
C LEU A 118 1.74 -5.71 13.11
N PRO A 119 2.75 -4.84 13.28
CA PRO A 119 2.62 -3.67 14.13
C PRO A 119 1.34 -2.94 13.79
N ARG A 120 0.47 -2.71 14.79
CA ARG A 120 -0.68 -1.84 14.60
C ARG A 120 -0.12 -0.49 14.17
N SER A 121 -0.56 -0.04 13.01
CA SER A 121 -0.12 1.23 12.49
C SER A 121 -0.48 2.31 13.49
N ARG A 122 0.53 3.06 13.93
CA ARG A 122 0.39 4.00 15.04
C ARG A 122 -0.62 5.10 14.66
N THR A 123 -1.65 5.25 15.47
CA THR A 123 -2.59 6.38 15.46
C THR A 123 -1.80 7.63 15.86
N GLY A 124 -1.28 8.36 14.87
CA GLY A 124 -0.62 9.64 15.07
C GLY A 124 0.83 9.71 14.57
N PRO A 125 1.34 10.94 14.33
CA PRO A 125 2.61 11.18 13.66
C PRO A 125 3.74 10.50 14.45
N ALA A 126 4.61 9.74 13.78
CA ALA A 126 5.74 9.10 14.45
C ALA A 126 6.58 10.15 15.22
N PRO A 127 7.23 9.79 16.35
CA PRO A 127 8.06 10.73 17.09
C PRO A 127 9.08 11.36 16.14
N VAL A 128 9.23 12.69 16.22
CA VAL A 128 10.20 13.39 15.39
C VAL A 128 11.58 12.96 15.86
N THR A 129 12.28 12.17 15.04
CA THR A 129 13.63 11.74 15.35
C THR A 129 14.57 12.95 15.40
N LEU A 130 15.65 12.88 16.20
CA LEU A 130 16.65 13.97 16.30
C LEU A 130 17.16 14.43 14.92
N ARG A 131 17.33 13.49 13.98
CA ARG A 131 17.71 13.77 12.59
C ARG A 131 16.66 14.57 11.81
N ARG A 132 15.38 14.32 12.05
CA ARG A 132 14.27 15.11 11.45
C ARG A 132 14.19 16.48 12.11
N GLN A 133 14.36 16.55 13.42
CA GLN A 133 14.33 17.81 14.16
C GLN A 133 15.44 18.75 13.70
N THR A 134 16.67 18.26 13.55
CA THR A 134 17.78 19.01 12.92
C THR A 134 17.47 19.40 11.48
N GLY A 135 16.88 18.50 10.68
CA GLY A 135 16.44 18.83 9.32
C GLY A 135 15.43 19.97 9.27
N ILE A 136 14.46 19.99 10.17
CA ILE A 136 13.46 21.06 10.30
C ILE A 136 14.12 22.38 10.71
N LEU A 137 15.00 22.35 11.71
CA LEU A 137 15.74 23.54 12.17
C LEU A 137 16.62 24.14 11.07
N LEU A 138 17.25 23.29 10.25
CA LEU A 138 18.07 23.70 9.12
C LEU A 138 17.26 24.04 7.86
N GLY A 139 15.92 24.07 7.93
CA GLY A 139 15.06 24.40 6.79
C GLY A 139 15.10 23.39 5.64
N ARG A 140 15.58 22.17 5.88
CA ARG A 140 15.81 21.16 4.84
C ARG A 140 14.51 20.46 4.46
N TRP A 141 14.17 20.54 3.17
CA TRP A 141 13.07 19.79 2.57
C TRP A 141 13.36 18.28 2.62
N PRO A 142 12.40 17.42 3.01
CA PRO A 142 12.66 16.00 3.22
C PRO A 142 12.77 15.18 1.94
N VAL A 143 12.24 15.68 0.81
CA VAL A 143 12.28 14.99 -0.49
C VAL A 143 13.62 15.24 -1.16
N ARG A 144 14.36 14.15 -1.41
CA ARG A 144 15.70 14.17 -2.01
C ARG A 144 15.65 13.66 -3.44
N THR A 145 16.42 14.30 -4.30
CA THR A 145 16.65 13.86 -5.68
C THR A 145 17.48 12.57 -5.69
N PRO A 146 17.03 11.49 -6.35
CA PRO A 146 17.84 10.29 -6.55
C PRO A 146 19.09 10.60 -7.41
N ALA A 147 20.13 9.78 -7.27
CA ALA A 147 21.35 9.93 -8.05
C ALA A 147 21.05 9.85 -9.56
N GLY A 148 21.69 10.72 -10.35
CA GLY A 148 21.50 10.78 -11.80
C GLY A 148 20.14 11.37 -12.25
N ARG A 149 19.30 11.88 -11.34
CA ARG A 149 18.02 12.50 -11.68
C ARG A 149 18.07 14.02 -11.57
N ARG A 150 17.21 14.70 -12.35
CA ARG A 150 17.00 16.15 -12.20
C ARG A 150 16.20 16.44 -10.92
N PRO A 151 16.55 17.45 -10.13
CA PRO A 151 15.76 17.85 -8.97
C PRO A 151 14.34 18.25 -9.35
N LEU A 152 13.39 17.99 -8.45
CA LEU A 152 12.05 18.55 -8.58
C LEU A 152 12.12 20.09 -8.59
N PRO A 153 11.27 20.75 -9.42
CA PRO A 153 11.23 22.20 -9.52
C PRO A 153 10.77 22.83 -8.20
N ALA A 154 11.05 24.12 -7.99
CA ALA A 154 10.76 24.82 -6.74
C ALA A 154 9.26 24.76 -6.36
N GLN A 155 8.38 24.79 -7.37
CA GLN A 155 6.93 24.68 -7.23
C GLN A 155 6.49 23.34 -6.61
N ALA A 156 7.28 22.28 -6.77
CA ALA A 156 7.04 20.97 -6.17
C ALA A 156 7.61 20.87 -4.74
N ARG A 157 8.35 21.86 -4.25
CA ARG A 157 8.86 21.93 -2.86
C ARG A 157 7.91 22.69 -1.94
N VAL A 158 6.61 22.46 -2.13
CA VAL A 158 5.51 23.10 -1.40
C VAL A 158 4.56 22.02 -0.93
N LEU A 159 3.96 22.23 0.23
CA LEU A 159 2.90 21.37 0.75
C LEU A 159 1.57 22.13 0.65
N LYS A 160 0.57 21.51 0.04
CA LYS A 160 -0.77 22.08 -0.17
C LYS A 160 -1.73 21.56 0.89
N ALA A 161 -2.66 22.41 1.31
CA ALA A 161 -3.77 22.01 2.15
C ALA A 161 -5.01 21.84 1.26
N LEU A 162 -5.78 20.80 1.51
CA LEU A 162 -6.99 20.44 0.77
C LEU A 162 -8.11 20.14 1.75
N ASP A 163 -9.35 20.41 1.35
CA ASP A 163 -10.54 19.83 1.96
C ASP A 163 -10.81 18.42 1.37
N THR A 164 -11.84 17.76 1.88
CA THR A 164 -12.23 16.41 1.45
C THR A 164 -12.61 16.36 -0.03
N GLU A 165 -13.35 17.35 -0.53
CA GLU A 165 -13.73 17.37 -1.95
C GLU A 165 -12.53 17.59 -2.86
N GLY A 166 -11.57 18.43 -2.47
CA GLY A 166 -10.31 18.60 -3.20
C GLY A 166 -9.50 17.30 -3.25
N VAL A 167 -9.49 16.50 -2.17
CA VAL A 167 -8.86 15.16 -2.19
C VAL A 167 -9.58 14.23 -3.16
N CYS A 168 -10.91 14.19 -3.13
CA CYS A 168 -11.71 13.32 -4.00
C CYS A 168 -11.51 13.70 -5.47
N ALA A 169 -11.58 14.99 -5.81
CA ALA A 169 -11.39 15.50 -7.15
C ALA A 169 -10.01 15.13 -7.75
N LEU A 170 -8.94 15.15 -6.94
CA LEU A 170 -7.62 14.72 -7.40
C LEU A 170 -7.55 13.22 -7.70
N ASN A 171 -8.21 12.39 -6.88
CA ASN A 171 -8.26 10.94 -7.11
C ASN A 171 -9.11 10.59 -8.34
N ASP A 172 -10.24 11.27 -8.52
CA ASP A 172 -11.11 11.10 -9.68
C ASP A 172 -10.42 11.57 -10.96
N GLU A 173 -9.68 12.69 -10.93
CA GLU A 173 -8.85 13.12 -12.06
C GLU A 173 -7.79 12.08 -12.41
N ALA A 174 -7.02 11.60 -11.41
CA ALA A 174 -5.97 10.61 -11.63
C ALA A 174 -6.52 9.30 -12.21
N HIS A 175 -7.71 8.87 -11.74
CA HIS A 175 -8.41 7.71 -12.25
C HIS A 175 -8.89 7.91 -13.69
N ARG A 176 -9.59 9.03 -13.98
CA ARG A 176 -10.08 9.39 -15.33
C ARG A 176 -8.94 9.47 -16.35
N LEU A 177 -7.79 10.01 -15.95
CA LEU A 177 -6.59 10.11 -16.79
C LEU A 177 -5.72 8.85 -16.78
N ARG A 178 -6.12 7.80 -16.04
CA ARG A 178 -5.44 6.50 -15.96
C ARG A 178 -3.96 6.62 -15.57
N LEU A 179 -3.64 7.51 -14.62
CA LEU A 179 -2.26 7.79 -14.20
C LEU A 179 -1.63 6.71 -13.29
N GLY A 180 -2.37 5.62 -13.00
CA GLY A 180 -1.88 4.46 -12.24
C GLY A 180 -1.80 4.65 -10.71
N LEU A 181 -2.01 5.86 -10.20
CA LEU A 181 -2.08 6.17 -8.76
C LEU A 181 -3.30 7.06 -8.49
N GLY A 182 -4.38 6.45 -8.05
CA GLY A 182 -5.66 7.10 -7.81
C GLY A 182 -6.79 6.09 -7.99
N GLY A 183 -7.76 6.09 -7.08
CA GLY A 183 -8.88 5.15 -7.13
C GLY A 183 -9.81 5.28 -5.93
N SER A 184 -11.11 5.24 -6.23
CA SER A 184 -12.28 5.36 -5.35
C SER A 184 -12.40 6.69 -4.57
N GLY A 185 -12.61 7.79 -5.30
CA GLY A 185 -13.06 9.05 -4.70
C GLY A 185 -14.37 8.88 -3.92
N SER A 186 -15.25 7.95 -4.32
CA SER A 186 -16.45 7.58 -3.56
C SER A 186 -16.13 6.93 -2.21
N TRP A 187 -15.16 6.00 -2.15
CA TRP A 187 -14.70 5.44 -0.88
C TRP A 187 -14.02 6.51 -0.03
N LEU A 188 -13.18 7.37 -0.60
CA LEU A 188 -12.55 8.45 0.17
C LEU A 188 -13.59 9.41 0.74
N ARG A 189 -14.58 9.83 -0.06
CA ARG A 189 -15.67 10.72 0.38
C ARG A 189 -16.44 10.13 1.58
N ALA A 190 -16.69 8.82 1.57
CA ALA A 190 -17.40 8.14 2.64
C ALA A 190 -16.59 8.00 3.96
N HIS A 191 -15.25 8.07 3.89
CA HIS A 191 -14.38 7.70 5.01
C HIS A 191 -13.46 8.81 5.51
N LEU A 192 -13.28 9.88 4.75
CA LEU A 192 -12.54 11.06 5.20
C LEU A 192 -13.37 11.88 6.20
N ALA A 193 -12.69 12.62 7.07
CA ALA A 193 -13.38 13.60 7.90
C ALA A 193 -13.99 14.69 7.00
N PRO A 194 -15.31 14.92 7.02
CA PRO A 194 -15.99 15.79 6.05
C PRO A 194 -15.39 17.21 6.03
N ASP A 195 -15.17 17.80 7.22
CA ASP A 195 -14.54 19.12 7.39
C ASP A 195 -13.03 19.02 7.68
N GLY A 196 -12.41 17.91 7.24
CA GLY A 196 -11.00 17.62 7.43
C GLY A 196 -10.09 18.53 6.59
N VAL A 197 -8.94 18.91 7.16
CA VAL A 197 -7.83 19.46 6.39
C VAL A 197 -6.84 18.35 6.10
N HIS A 198 -6.62 18.10 4.82
CA HIS A 198 -5.70 17.11 4.27
C HIS A 198 -4.48 17.81 3.70
N TYR A 199 -3.37 17.09 3.56
CA TYR A 199 -2.13 17.68 3.05
C TYR A 199 -1.56 16.89 1.90
N LEU A 200 -1.16 17.58 0.84
CA LEU A 200 -0.58 17.00 -0.37
C LEU A 200 0.88 17.43 -0.49
N LEU A 201 1.77 16.44 -0.70
CA LEU A 201 3.21 16.63 -0.83
C LEU A 201 3.70 15.91 -2.10
N PRO A 202 4.32 16.59 -3.09
CA PRO A 202 5.08 15.94 -4.14
C PRO A 202 6.23 15.13 -3.52
N ASP A 203 6.11 13.81 -3.55
CA ASP A 203 7.03 12.87 -2.90
C ASP A 203 7.16 11.60 -3.75
N PRO A 204 7.74 11.70 -4.96
CA PRO A 204 7.82 10.57 -5.86
C PRO A 204 8.82 9.53 -5.39
N ALA A 205 8.44 8.27 -5.61
CA ALA A 205 9.36 7.15 -5.60
C ALA A 205 10.39 7.28 -6.73
N ASP A 206 11.57 6.70 -6.53
CA ASP A 206 12.69 6.76 -7.46
C ASP A 206 12.31 6.23 -8.87
N TYR A 207 11.42 5.24 -8.93
CA TYR A 207 10.90 4.70 -10.19
C TYR A 207 9.75 5.52 -10.79
N TYR A 208 9.05 6.34 -10.00
CA TYR A 208 8.06 7.32 -10.47
C TYR A 208 8.63 8.74 -10.57
N TRP A 209 9.95 8.88 -10.60
CA TRP A 209 10.57 10.20 -10.71
C TRP A 209 10.22 10.83 -12.07
N PRO A 210 9.77 12.10 -12.11
CA PRO A 210 9.41 12.75 -13.37
C PRO A 210 10.55 12.70 -14.40
N GLY A 211 10.19 12.38 -15.64
CA GLY A 211 11.15 12.16 -16.73
C GLY A 211 11.67 10.72 -16.86
N ASN A 212 11.34 9.80 -15.94
CA ASN A 212 11.55 8.37 -16.18
C ASN A 212 10.67 7.86 -17.32
N PRO A 213 11.08 6.81 -18.06
CA PRO A 213 10.18 6.15 -18.99
C PRO A 213 8.98 5.54 -18.23
N ASP A 214 7.80 5.69 -18.80
CA ASP A 214 6.59 5.00 -18.40
C ASP A 214 6.42 3.69 -19.19
N SER A 215 5.36 2.94 -18.89
CA SER A 215 5.04 1.68 -19.57
C SER A 215 4.73 1.83 -21.06
N SER A 216 4.45 3.05 -21.54
CA SER A 216 4.18 3.37 -22.94
C SER A 216 5.40 3.90 -23.70
N GLY A 217 6.57 3.94 -23.05
CA GLY A 217 7.81 4.45 -23.64
C GLY A 217 7.91 5.99 -23.68
N GLY A 218 6.92 6.70 -23.13
CA GLY A 218 6.96 8.14 -22.89
C GLY A 218 7.62 8.48 -21.55
N GLY A 219 7.86 9.77 -21.27
CA GLY A 219 8.34 10.20 -19.96
C GLY A 219 7.20 10.38 -18.95
N ILE A 220 7.39 10.07 -17.67
CA ILE A 220 6.44 10.39 -16.60
C ILE A 220 6.26 11.91 -16.52
N ARG A 221 5.05 12.38 -16.86
CA ARG A 221 4.67 13.81 -16.90
C ARG A 221 3.84 14.28 -15.71
N TRP A 222 3.58 13.40 -14.75
CA TRP A 222 2.82 13.68 -13.53
C TRP A 222 3.72 13.54 -12.30
N TRP A 223 3.28 14.06 -11.16
CA TRP A 223 3.98 13.93 -9.89
C TRP A 223 3.26 12.90 -9.01
N GLN A 224 3.99 11.89 -8.53
CA GLN A 224 3.49 11.11 -7.41
C GLN A 224 3.50 12.01 -6.17
N CYS A 225 2.31 12.26 -5.63
CA CYS A 225 2.13 12.98 -4.39
C CYS A 225 1.73 12.01 -3.28
N THR A 226 2.26 12.25 -2.08
CA THR A 226 1.79 11.60 -0.84
C THR A 226 0.79 12.52 -0.17
N MET A 227 -0.35 11.97 0.20
CA MET A 227 -1.38 12.65 0.97
C MET A 227 -1.28 12.23 2.44
N LEU A 228 -1.37 13.20 3.35
CA LEU A 228 -1.70 12.97 4.75
C LEU A 228 -3.19 13.26 4.90
N LEU A 229 -3.96 12.21 5.14
CA LEU A 229 -5.40 12.22 5.19
C LEU A 229 -5.88 12.11 6.64
N ARG A 230 -6.95 12.82 6.98
CA ARG A 230 -7.69 12.62 8.23
C ARG A 230 -8.94 11.80 7.93
N MET A 231 -9.06 10.65 8.57
CA MET A 231 -10.21 9.75 8.47
C MET A 231 -11.35 10.22 9.39
N ARG A 232 -12.55 9.70 9.19
CA ARG A 232 -13.78 10.07 9.92
C ARG A 232 -13.70 9.84 11.43
N ASP A 233 -12.89 8.88 11.87
CA ASP A 233 -12.60 8.56 13.27
C ASP A 233 -11.49 9.47 13.87
N GLY A 234 -10.99 10.43 13.08
CA GLY A 234 -9.90 11.33 13.45
C GLY A 234 -8.50 10.79 13.19
N GLU A 235 -8.35 9.53 12.75
CA GLU A 235 -7.06 8.91 12.47
C GLU A 235 -6.35 9.58 11.29
N GLN A 236 -5.01 9.63 11.33
CA GLN A 236 -4.20 10.13 10.23
C GLN A 236 -3.55 8.98 9.46
N VAL A 237 -3.81 8.93 8.15
CA VAL A 237 -3.26 7.91 7.26
C VAL A 237 -2.56 8.54 6.06
N ALA A 238 -1.67 7.78 5.44
CA ALA A 238 -1.02 8.15 4.19
C ALA A 238 -1.78 7.55 3.00
N SER A 239 -1.80 8.26 1.89
CA SER A 239 -2.21 7.74 0.59
C SER A 239 -1.34 8.31 -0.51
N MET A 240 -1.43 7.78 -1.72
CA MET A 240 -0.68 8.26 -2.88
C MET A 240 -1.63 8.58 -4.03
N VAL A 241 -1.37 9.68 -4.73
CA VAL A 241 -2.12 10.09 -5.92
C VAL A 241 -1.16 10.67 -6.95
N ALA A 242 -1.41 10.40 -8.23
CA ALA A 242 -0.73 11.06 -9.33
C ALA A 242 -1.42 12.39 -9.64
N VAL A 243 -0.65 13.48 -9.67
CA VAL A 243 -1.18 14.82 -9.93
C VAL A 243 -0.43 15.46 -11.08
N LEU A 244 -1.15 16.06 -12.02
CA LEU A 244 -0.51 16.85 -13.08
C LEU A 244 0.15 18.11 -12.48
N PRO A 245 1.32 18.54 -12.99
CA PRO A 245 1.98 19.75 -12.50
C PRO A 245 1.09 21.00 -12.56
N GLY A 246 0.27 21.12 -13.62
CA GLY A 246 -0.70 22.20 -13.78
C GLY A 246 -1.78 22.20 -12.70
N THR A 247 -2.40 21.04 -12.46
CA THR A 247 -3.39 20.87 -11.37
C THR A 247 -2.76 21.22 -10.02
N PHE A 248 -1.56 20.70 -9.73
CA PHE A 248 -0.88 21.00 -8.47
C PHE A 248 -0.56 22.49 -8.29
N ALA A 249 -0.15 23.17 -9.37
CA ALA A 249 0.16 24.59 -9.35
C ALA A 249 -1.08 25.44 -9.03
N ALA A 250 -2.24 25.05 -9.56
CA ALA A 250 -3.52 25.72 -9.32
C ALA A 250 -4.03 25.58 -7.87
N LEU A 251 -3.59 24.56 -7.13
CA LEU A 251 -4.00 24.37 -5.74
C LEU A 251 -3.52 25.52 -4.83
N PRO A 252 -4.32 25.94 -3.84
CA PRO A 252 -3.95 27.00 -2.94
C PRO A 252 -2.73 26.64 -2.07
N SER A 253 -1.81 27.59 -1.90
CA SER A 253 -0.62 27.43 -1.04
C SER A 253 -0.76 28.27 0.24
N THR A 254 -1.75 27.94 1.06
CA THR A 254 -2.11 28.70 2.27
C THR A 254 -1.29 28.33 3.52
N VAL A 255 -0.52 27.24 3.48
CA VAL A 255 0.25 26.77 4.63
C VAL A 255 1.53 27.59 4.80
N PRO A 256 1.81 28.22 5.96
CA PRO A 256 3.05 28.95 6.17
C PRO A 256 4.30 28.08 6.04
N ARG A 257 5.41 28.63 5.53
CA ARG A 257 6.61 27.85 5.15
C ARG A 257 7.18 26.97 6.27
N ARG A 258 7.27 27.49 7.51
CA ARG A 258 7.74 26.71 8.67
C ARG A 258 6.81 25.51 8.94
N ARG A 259 5.49 25.71 8.81
CA ARG A 259 4.49 24.66 8.98
C ARG A 259 4.55 23.63 7.84
N GLN A 260 4.77 24.06 6.60
CA GLN A 260 4.98 23.14 5.46
C GLN A 260 6.16 22.21 5.71
N LEU A 261 7.30 22.73 6.17
CA LEU A 261 8.49 21.93 6.46
C LEU A 261 8.17 20.86 7.51
N ARG A 262 7.57 21.25 8.64
CA ARG A 262 7.18 20.30 9.69
C ARG A 262 6.22 19.24 9.16
N LEU A 263 5.17 19.64 8.44
CA LEU A 263 4.18 18.73 7.89
C LEU A 263 4.77 17.80 6.83
N ALA A 264 5.71 18.25 5.99
CA ALA A 264 6.35 17.39 4.99
C ALA A 264 7.14 16.25 5.65
N HIS A 265 7.80 16.52 6.79
CA HIS A 265 8.44 15.46 7.59
C HIS A 265 7.42 14.52 8.24
N VAL A 266 6.27 15.04 8.68
CA VAL A 266 5.16 14.23 9.23
C VAL A 266 4.56 13.31 8.16
N VAL A 267 4.21 13.84 6.98
CA VAL A 267 3.66 13.07 5.85
C VAL A 267 4.55 11.88 5.53
N ARG A 268 5.87 12.07 5.48
CA ARG A 268 6.85 11.00 5.22
C ARG A 268 7.11 10.06 6.41
N SER A 269 6.48 10.33 7.55
CA SER A 269 6.58 9.53 8.77
C SER A 269 5.35 8.68 9.06
N VAL A 270 4.23 8.97 8.41
CA VAL A 270 3.01 8.18 8.57
C VAL A 270 3.21 6.85 7.87
N GLU A 271 2.97 5.78 8.62
CA GLU A 271 3.15 4.40 8.17
C GLU A 271 1.83 3.74 7.82
N ARG A 272 0.74 4.14 8.49
CA ARG A 272 -0.61 3.66 8.20
C ARG A 272 -1.06 4.20 6.86
N ASP A 273 -1.61 3.34 6.01
CA ASP A 273 -2.23 3.74 4.75
C ASP A 273 -3.75 3.54 4.75
N THR A 274 -4.43 4.07 3.73
CA THR A 274 -5.88 3.94 3.57
C THR A 274 -6.35 2.49 3.43
N SER A 275 -5.53 1.60 2.87
CA SER A 275 -5.86 0.18 2.71
C SER A 275 -5.88 -0.56 4.04
N GLN A 276 -4.89 -0.29 4.90
CA GLN A 276 -4.83 -0.81 6.26
C GLN A 276 -6.00 -0.29 7.10
N TRP A 277 -6.27 1.02 7.01
CA TRP A 277 -7.41 1.62 7.71
C TRP A 277 -8.73 1.00 7.26
N GLY A 278 -8.93 0.85 5.94
CA GLY A 278 -10.15 0.27 5.37
C GLY A 278 -10.38 -1.16 5.83
N ARG A 279 -9.34 -1.99 5.86
CA ARG A 279 -9.42 -3.36 6.36
C ARG A 279 -9.86 -3.43 7.82
N ASP A 280 -9.26 -2.61 8.68
CA ASP A 280 -9.56 -2.60 10.12
C ASP A 280 -10.99 -2.12 10.40
N HIS A 281 -11.60 -1.36 9.47
CA HIS A 281 -12.94 -0.80 9.59
C HIS A 281 -13.98 -1.47 8.68
N GLU A 282 -13.62 -2.52 7.94
CA GLU A 282 -14.49 -3.18 6.96
C GLU A 282 -15.76 -3.71 7.64
N SER A 283 -15.62 -4.39 8.78
CA SER A 283 -16.75 -4.90 9.57
C SER A 283 -17.67 -3.81 10.14
N ALA A 284 -17.18 -2.57 10.26
CA ALA A 284 -17.92 -1.42 10.77
C ALA A 284 -18.42 -0.47 9.65
N CYS A 285 -18.22 -0.84 8.38
CA CYS A 285 -18.65 -0.06 7.23
C CYS A 285 -19.77 -0.77 6.46
N GLY A 286 -21.01 -0.51 6.87
CA GLY A 286 -22.20 -0.78 6.07
C GLY A 286 -22.79 0.51 5.49
N PRO A 287 -23.66 0.43 4.46
CA PRO A 287 -24.30 1.60 3.85
C PRO A 287 -24.99 2.53 4.88
N GLY A 288 -25.56 1.97 5.95
CA GLY A 288 -26.18 2.74 7.04
C GLY A 288 -25.21 3.41 8.02
N LEU A 289 -23.91 3.08 7.99
CA LEU A 289 -22.90 3.57 8.95
C LEU A 289 -21.82 4.44 8.29
N CYS A 290 -21.34 4.05 7.11
CA CYS A 290 -20.33 4.81 6.37
C CYS A 290 -20.89 5.47 5.11
N GLY A 291 -22.13 5.17 4.69
CA GLY A 291 -22.69 5.67 3.44
C GLY A 291 -22.05 5.07 2.17
N TYR A 292 -21.02 4.23 2.31
CA TYR A 292 -20.37 3.57 1.19
C TYR A 292 -21.20 2.38 0.71
N VAL A 293 -21.70 2.47 -0.52
CA VAL A 293 -22.21 1.33 -1.27
C VAL A 293 -21.08 0.89 -2.19
N ARG A 294 -20.58 -0.34 -1.99
CA ARG A 294 -19.61 -0.92 -2.92
C ARG A 294 -20.29 -1.02 -4.27
N GLU A 295 -19.75 -0.34 -5.28
CA GLU A 295 -20.21 -0.53 -6.66
C GLU A 295 -20.17 -2.03 -6.95
N ALA A 296 -21.31 -2.61 -7.32
CA ALA A 296 -21.35 -3.98 -7.82
C ALA A 296 -20.30 -4.06 -8.92
N ALA A 297 -19.43 -5.06 -8.87
CA ALA A 297 -18.49 -5.31 -9.96
C ALA A 297 -19.34 -5.50 -11.22
N GLY A 298 -19.45 -4.44 -12.02
CA GLY A 298 -20.39 -4.38 -13.12
C GLY A 298 -20.10 -5.52 -14.07
N ASP A 299 -21.14 -6.31 -14.35
CA ASP A 299 -21.20 -7.20 -15.50
C ASP A 299 -20.67 -6.43 -16.71
N ALA A 300 -19.62 -6.99 -17.33
CA ALA A 300 -19.09 -6.47 -18.57
C ALA A 300 -20.25 -6.34 -19.58
N PRO A 301 -20.38 -5.21 -20.30
CA PRO A 301 -21.43 -5.08 -21.29
C PRO A 301 -21.20 -6.17 -22.36
N THR A 302 -22.19 -7.04 -22.51
CA THR A 302 -22.22 -8.02 -23.59
C THR A 302 -22.27 -7.24 -24.89
N ALA A 303 -21.17 -7.27 -25.64
CA ALA A 303 -21.15 -6.73 -26.98
C ALA A 303 -22.04 -7.61 -27.87
N THR A 304 -23.19 -7.07 -28.28
CA THR A 304 -23.95 -7.50 -29.47
C THR A 304 -23.25 -7.06 -30.74
#